data_AF-A0A9X0DX29-F1
#
_entry.id   AF-A0A9X0DX29-F1
#
_cell.length_a   1.000
_cell.length_b   1.000
_cell.length_c   1.000
_cell.angle_alpha   90.00
_cell.angle_beta   90.00
_cell.angle_gamma   90.00
#
_symmetry.space_group_name_H-M   'P 1'
#
loop_
_entity.id
_entity.type
_entity.pdbx_description
1 polymer ?
#
loop_
_entity_poly.entity_id
_entity_poly.type
_entity_poly.pdbx_seq_one_letter_code
_entity_poly.pdbx_strand_id
1 'polypeptide(L)'
;MSENHNLYAALPDTELAEHFRNADSTLRNEAAVLDRVIRHVLATEGRVSNKSIILCLIMALETAESDAEADVLRKTLEIVVGYTPDDA
;
A
#
# COMPACT_ATOMS: atom_id res chain seq x y z
N MET A 1 -21.80 -2.44 -2.39
CA MET A 1 -20.55 -1.68 -2.61
C MET A 1 -19.68 -1.84 -1.36
N SER A 2 -18.95 -2.95 -1.20
CA SER A 2 -18.14 -3.16 0.03
C SER A 2 -16.93 -4.11 -0.13
N GLU A 3 -16.30 -4.23 -1.31
CA GLU A 3 -15.13 -5.12 -1.44
C GLU A 3 -13.84 -4.55 -0.82
N ASN A 4 -13.72 -3.23 -0.66
CA ASN A 4 -12.49 -2.60 -0.12
C ASN A 4 -12.32 -2.79 1.41
N HIS A 5 -13.39 -3.04 2.17
CA HIS A 5 -13.29 -3.15 3.63
C HIS A 5 -12.50 -4.38 4.10
N ASN A 6 -12.44 -5.43 3.29
CA ASN A 6 -11.76 -6.67 3.65
C ASN A 6 -10.28 -6.69 3.23
N LEU A 7 -9.88 -5.86 2.25
CA LEU A 7 -8.53 -5.92 1.72
C LEU A 7 -7.49 -5.43 2.75
N TYR A 8 -7.81 -4.34 3.45
CA TYR A 8 -6.96 -3.82 4.51
C TYR A 8 -6.92 -4.72 5.76
N ALA A 9 -7.84 -5.68 5.92
CA ALA A 9 -7.75 -6.67 6.99
C ALA A 9 -6.63 -7.68 6.76
N ALA A 10 -6.10 -7.78 5.54
CA ALA A 10 -4.92 -8.58 5.23
C ALA A 10 -3.61 -7.90 5.65
N LEU A 11 -3.63 -6.59 5.95
CA LEU A 11 -2.44 -5.88 6.41
C LEU A 11 -2.07 -6.32 7.83
N PRO A 12 -0.77 -6.50 8.12
CA PRO A 12 -0.33 -6.80 9.48
C PRO A 12 -0.49 -5.59 10.41
N ASP A 13 -0.30 -4.37 9.90
CA ASP A 13 -0.41 -3.14 10.68
C ASP A 13 -1.83 -2.61 10.70
N THR A 14 -2.43 -2.66 11.90
CA THR A 14 -3.81 -2.21 12.11
C THR A 14 -3.92 -0.69 11.98
N GLU A 15 -2.92 0.07 12.45
CA GLU A 15 -2.91 1.54 12.29
C GLU A 15 -2.79 1.96 10.82
N LEU A 16 -1.95 1.29 10.03
CA LEU A 16 -1.86 1.51 8.58
C LEU A 16 -3.21 1.20 7.91
N ALA A 17 -3.82 0.07 8.26
CA ALA A 17 -5.12 -0.32 7.73
C ALA A 17 -6.22 0.70 8.08
N GLU A 18 -6.23 1.21 9.31
CA GLU A 18 -7.19 2.23 9.75
C GLU A 18 -6.91 3.59 9.10
N HIS A 19 -5.65 3.96 8.89
CA HIS A 19 -5.30 5.20 8.21
C HIS A 19 -5.87 5.23 6.79
N PHE A 20 -5.69 4.15 6.01
CA PHE A 20 -6.25 4.04 4.67
C PHE A 20 -7.77 3.82 4.65
N ARG A 21 -8.34 3.19 5.68
CA ARG A 21 -9.81 3.02 5.81
C ARG A 21 -10.52 4.33 6.12
N ASN A 22 -9.93 5.16 6.97
CA ASN A 22 -10.48 6.46 7.38
C ASN A 22 -10.02 7.59 6.46
N ALA A 23 -9.17 7.31 5.48
CA ALA A 23 -8.68 8.30 4.56
C ALA A 23 -9.84 8.90 3.75
N ASP A 24 -9.98 10.21 3.83
CA ASP A 24 -10.85 10.98 2.95
C ASP A 24 -10.36 10.92 1.49
N SER A 25 -11.07 11.65 0.62
CA SER A 25 -10.75 11.83 -0.79
C SER A 25 -9.29 12.18 -1.10
N THR A 26 -8.55 12.68 -0.10
CA THR A 26 -7.15 13.13 -0.18
C THR A 26 -6.16 11.99 -0.44
N LEU A 27 -6.39 10.78 0.08
CA LEU A 27 -5.49 9.63 -0.17
C LEU A 27 -6.07 8.63 -1.16
N ARG A 28 -7.01 9.06 -2.01
CA ARG A 28 -7.70 8.18 -2.95
C ARG A 28 -6.73 7.47 -3.91
N ASN A 29 -5.71 8.18 -4.38
CA ASN A 29 -4.76 7.64 -5.34
C ASN A 29 -3.83 6.63 -4.68
N GLU A 30 -3.32 6.98 -3.50
CA GLU A 30 -2.47 6.14 -2.66
C GLU A 30 -3.22 4.88 -2.22
N ALA A 31 -4.48 5.01 -1.83
CA ALA A 31 -5.34 3.88 -1.48
C ALA A 31 -5.54 2.94 -2.67
N ALA A 32 -5.74 3.46 -3.88
CA ALA A 32 -5.88 2.64 -5.08
C ALA A 32 -4.58 1.89 -5.45
N VAL A 33 -3.43 2.55 -5.28
CA VAL A 33 -2.11 1.92 -5.43
C VAL A 33 -1.92 0.80 -4.41
N LEU A 34 -2.21 1.08 -3.14
CA LEU A 34 -2.07 0.10 -2.07
C LEU A 34 -3.01 -1.10 -2.28
N ASP A 35 -4.25 -0.88 -2.72
CA ASP A 35 -5.21 -1.96 -3.03
C ASP A 35 -4.66 -2.89 -4.12
N ARG A 36 -4.09 -2.31 -5.19
CA ARG A 36 -3.44 -3.07 -6.28
C ARG A 36 -2.23 -3.86 -5.77
N VAL A 37 -1.39 -3.27 -4.91
CA VAL A 37 -0.22 -3.94 -4.33
C VAL A 37 -0.63 -5.09 -3.42
N ILE A 38 -1.59 -4.88 -2.52
CA ILE A 38 -2.11 -5.92 -1.60
C ILE A 38 -2.66 -7.10 -2.42
N ARG A 39 -3.46 -6.85 -3.46
CA ARG A 39 -3.97 -7.92 -4.34
C ARG A 39 -2.85 -8.66 -5.05
N HIS A 40 -1.84 -7.94 -5.53
CA HIS A 40 -0.70 -8.55 -6.20
C HIS A 40 0.08 -9.47 -5.25
N VAL A 41 0.43 -8.97 -4.06
CA VAL A 41 1.15 -9.73 -3.03
C VAL A 41 0.33 -10.93 -2.54
N LEU A 42 -0.98 -10.78 -2.33
CA LEU A 42 -1.85 -11.91 -2.00
C LEU A 42 -1.86 -12.97 -3.09
N ALA A 43 -1.89 -12.57 -4.37
CA ALA A 43 -1.90 -13.49 -5.49
C ALA A 43 -0.57 -14.22 -5.69
N THR A 44 0.56 -13.59 -5.34
CA THR A 44 1.91 -14.16 -5.54
C THR A 44 2.44 -14.91 -4.32
N GLU A 45 2.22 -14.39 -3.12
CA GLU A 45 2.78 -14.93 -1.86
C GLU A 45 1.74 -15.57 -0.94
N GLY A 46 0.44 -15.36 -1.19
CA GLY A 46 -0.65 -15.87 -0.35
C GLY A 46 -0.80 -15.18 1.01
N ARG A 47 0.13 -14.28 1.37
CA ARG A 47 0.12 -13.50 2.60
C ARG A 47 0.71 -12.12 2.35
N VAL A 48 0.26 -11.14 3.11
CA VAL A 48 0.73 -9.75 3.00
C VAL A 48 1.63 -9.42 4.17
N SER A 49 2.74 -8.76 3.88
CA SER A 49 3.66 -8.23 4.89
C SER A 49 4.12 -6.84 4.48
N ASN A 50 4.52 -5.99 5.43
CA ASN A 50 5.06 -4.66 5.11
C ASN A 50 6.25 -4.77 4.17
N LYS A 51 7.13 -5.76 4.39
CA LYS A 51 8.26 -6.04 3.51
C LYS A 51 7.82 -6.32 2.07
N SER A 52 6.84 -7.20 1.88
CA SER A 52 6.33 -7.53 0.53
C SER A 52 5.68 -6.31 -0.14
N ILE A 53 4.94 -5.50 0.61
CA ILE A 53 4.33 -4.25 0.10
C ILE A 53 5.42 -3.26 -0.31
N ILE A 54 6.39 -2.99 0.57
CA ILE A 54 7.51 -2.07 0.34
C ILE A 54 8.28 -2.49 -0.92
N LEU A 55 8.65 -3.77 -1.02
CA LEU A 55 9.35 -4.28 -2.20
C LEU A 55 8.52 -4.11 -3.48
N CYS A 56 7.22 -4.39 -3.43
CA CYS A 56 6.33 -4.22 -4.58
C CYS A 56 6.18 -2.75 -5.00
N LEU A 57 6.12 -1.82 -4.04
CA LEU A 57 6.07 -0.38 -4.31
C LEU A 57 7.40 0.13 -4.91
N ILE A 58 8.55 -0.36 -4.44
CA ILE A 58 9.86 -0.04 -5.01
C ILE A 58 9.95 -0.53 -6.47
N MET A 59 9.56 -1.79 -6.73
CA MET A 59 9.55 -2.31 -8.10
C MET A 59 8.62 -1.50 -9.01
N ALA A 60 7.44 -1.12 -8.52
CA ALA A 60 6.51 -0.28 -9.27
C ALA A 60 7.12 1.10 -9.58
N LEU A 61 7.86 1.70 -8.63
CA LEU A 61 8.58 2.97 -8.82
C LEU A 61 9.65 2.87 -9.90
N GLU A 62 10.39 1.76 -9.97
CA GLU A 62 11.42 1.54 -10.98
C GLU A 62 10.83 1.41 -12.39
N THR A 63 9.56 1.00 -12.49
CA THR A 63 8.84 0.85 -13.77
C THR A 63 7.90 2.02 -14.09
N ALA A 64 7.80 3.03 -13.22
CA ALA A 64 6.87 4.13 -13.41
C ALA A 64 7.26 4.98 -14.63
N GLU A 65 6.32 5.15 -15.55
CA GLU A 65 6.57 5.85 -16.83
C GLU A 65 6.31 7.37 -16.74
N SER A 66 5.71 7.84 -15.64
CA SER A 66 5.35 9.24 -15.46
C SER A 66 5.68 9.75 -14.06
N ASP A 67 6.07 11.03 -13.96
CA ASP A 67 6.35 11.69 -12.69
C ASP A 67 5.14 11.69 -11.76
N ALA A 68 3.92 11.78 -12.31
CA ALA A 68 2.68 11.75 -11.54
C ALA A 68 2.43 10.37 -10.90
N GLU A 69 2.66 9.28 -11.63
CA GLU A 69 2.56 7.93 -11.07
C GLU A 69 3.64 7.69 -10.03
N ALA A 70 4.88 8.09 -10.33
CA ALA A 70 5.99 7.98 -9.41
C ALA A 70 5.78 8.79 -8.12
N ASP A 71 5.16 9.98 -8.20
CA ASP A 71 4.80 10.79 -7.02
C ASP A 71 3.81 10.07 -6.10
N VAL A 72 2.73 9.51 -6.64
CA VAL A 72 1.75 8.75 -5.86
C VAL A 72 2.38 7.50 -5.24
N LEU A 73 3.19 6.77 -6.01
CA LEU A 73 3.91 5.61 -5.51
C LEU A 73 4.88 5.97 -4.39
N ARG A 74 5.62 7.08 -4.51
CA ARG A 74 6.54 7.57 -3.45
C ARG A 74 5.78 7.94 -2.18
N LYS A 75 4.66 8.67 -2.30
CA LYS A 75 3.80 9.01 -1.15
C LYS A 75 3.24 7.78 -0.47
N THR A 76 2.75 6.82 -1.26
CA THR A 76 2.24 5.55 -0.72
C THR A 76 3.34 4.80 0.02
N LEU A 77 4.54 4.73 -0.55
CA LEU A 77 5.70 4.10 0.07
C LEU A 77 6.11 4.81 1.37
N GLU A 78 6.15 6.15 1.39
CA GLU A 78 6.45 6.94 2.57
C GLU A 78 5.48 6.66 3.72
N ILE A 79 4.18 6.58 3.42
CA ILE A 79 3.16 6.22 4.40
C ILE A 79 3.44 4.81 4.94
N VAL A 80 3.54 3.79 4.06
CA VAL A 80 3.74 2.40 4.50
C VAL A 80 5.01 2.25 5.33
N VAL A 81 6.11 2.90 4.95
CA VAL A 81 7.37 2.91 5.71
C VAL A 81 7.20 3.63 7.04
N GLY A 82 6.49 4.77 7.08
CA GLY A 82 6.23 5.50 8.32
C GLY A 82 5.41 4.73 9.35
N TYR A 83 4.58 3.78 8.92
CA TYR A 83 3.85 2.85 9.78
C TYR A 83 4.56 1.50 9.99
N THR A 84 5.67 1.25 9.30
CA THR A 84 6.49 0.07 9.55
C THR A 84 7.49 0.44 10.63
N PRO A 85 7.43 -0.14 11.84
CA PRO A 85 8.48 0.10 12.83
C PRO A 85 9.83 -0.27 12.22
N ASP A 86 10.77 0.69 12.23
CA ASP A 86 12.19 0.46 11.96
C ASP A 86 12.60 -0.75 12.82
N ASP A 87 13.06 -1.82 12.18
CA ASP A 87 13.37 -3.12 12.80
C ASP A 87 14.05 -2.93 14.17
N ALA A 88 13.37 -3.32 15.27
CA ALA A 88 13.92 -3.32 16.62
C ALA A 88 14.66 -4.62 16.91
#